data_AF-X1TU69-F1
#
_entry.id   AF-X1TU69-F1
#
_cell.length_a   1.000
_cell.length_b   1.000
_cell.length_c   1.000
_cell.angle_alpha   90.00
_cell.angle_beta   90.00
_cell.angle_gamma   90.00
#
_symmetry.space_group_name_H-M   'P 1'
#
loop_
_entity.id
_entity.type
_entity.pdbx_description
1 polymer ?
#
loop_
_entity_poly.entity_id
_entity_poly.type
_entity_poly.pdbx_seq_one_letter_code
_entity_poly.pdbx_strand_id
1 'polypeptide(L)'
;EFVDMIGCDIYPKKDTGVVYTQHIYNQIVEIAGEKPVGIGECSILPSPEILEQQPLWTWFLAWGGMIFRNEKEDIINLYKNPKIKTFDTEK
;
A
#
# COMPACT_ATOMS: atom_id res chain seq x y z
N GLU A 1 -6.61 2.38 -24.19
CA GLU A 1 -5.97 1.06 -24.27
C GLU A 1 -4.45 1.12 -24.02
N PHE A 2 -3.97 2.07 -23.19
CA PHE A 2 -2.52 2.32 -22.98
C PHE A 2 -2.06 2.10 -21.54
N VAL A 3 -2.95 1.61 -20.67
CA VAL A 3 -2.71 1.51 -19.23
C VAL A 3 -3.07 0.10 -18.80
N ASP A 4 -2.12 -0.61 -18.18
CA ASP A 4 -2.31 -1.97 -17.70
C ASP A 4 -2.69 -2.03 -16.22
N MET A 5 -2.15 -1.11 -15.41
CA MET A 5 -2.34 -1.05 -13.96
C MET A 5 -2.38 0.40 -13.49
N ILE A 6 -2.99 0.64 -12.33
CA ILE A 6 -3.05 1.97 -11.70
C ILE A 6 -2.24 1.98 -10.42
N GLY A 7 -1.34 2.95 -10.29
CA GLY A 7 -0.63 3.24 -9.05
C GLY A 7 -1.13 4.54 -8.44
N CYS A 8 -1.14 4.61 -7.10
CA CYS A 8 -1.35 5.87 -6.38
C CYS A 8 -0.33 6.04 -5.25
N ASP A 9 0.24 7.24 -5.17
CA ASP A 9 1.17 7.61 -4.12
C ASP A 9 0.40 8.11 -2.89
N ILE A 10 0.61 7.45 -1.76
CA ILE A 10 -0.11 7.71 -0.52
C ILE A 10 0.86 8.22 0.53
N TYR A 11 0.80 9.53 0.75
CA TYR A 11 1.51 10.21 1.82
C TYR A 11 0.52 10.83 2.82
N PRO A 12 0.91 11.01 4.10
CA PRO A 12 0.07 11.65 5.10
C PRO A 12 -0.43 13.01 4.61
N LYS A 13 -1.74 13.25 4.70
CA LYS A 13 -2.29 14.59 4.45
C LYS A 13 -1.62 15.59 5.39
N LYS A 14 -1.07 16.67 4.81
CA LYS A 14 -0.23 17.65 5.52
C LYS A 14 -0.84 18.15 6.85
N ASP A 15 -2.15 18.35 6.89
CA ASP A 15 -2.83 18.96 8.03
C ASP A 15 -3.41 17.94 9.03
N THR A 16 -3.66 16.70 8.60
CA THR A 16 -4.36 15.70 9.43
C THR A 16 -3.54 14.45 9.71
N GLY A 17 -2.44 14.23 9.00
CA GLY A 17 -1.65 13.00 9.05
C GLY A 17 -2.35 11.76 8.50
N VAL A 18 -3.58 11.90 7.99
CA VAL A 18 -4.40 10.76 7.55
C VAL A 18 -3.83 10.15 6.27
N VAL A 19 -3.77 8.83 6.25
CA VAL A 19 -3.43 7.98 5.10
C VAL A 19 -4.56 6.97 4.83
N TYR A 20 -4.56 6.34 3.66
CA TYR A 20 -5.45 5.21 3.32
C TYR A 20 -6.95 5.47 3.52
N THR A 21 -7.45 6.66 3.18
CA THR A 21 -8.89 6.93 3.31
C THR A 21 -9.70 6.08 2.34
N GLN A 22 -10.85 5.56 2.78
CA GLN A 22 -11.77 4.79 1.93
C GLN A 22 -12.21 5.54 0.67
N HIS A 23 -12.35 6.88 0.76
CA HIS A 23 -12.72 7.72 -0.39
C HIS A 23 -11.69 7.62 -1.53
N ILE A 24 -10.40 7.78 -1.22
CA ILE A 24 -9.31 7.68 -2.21
C ILE A 24 -9.22 6.26 -2.76
N TYR A 25 -9.34 5.23 -1.91
CA TYR A 25 -9.36 3.85 -2.38
C TYR A 25 -10.50 3.59 -3.39
N ASN A 26 -11.73 4.01 -3.07
CA ASN A 26 -12.88 3.84 -3.95
C ASN A 26 -12.68 4.55 -5.29
N GLN A 27 -12.14 5.78 -5.28
CA GLN A 27 -11.86 6.53 -6.52
C GLN A 27 -10.83 5.82 -7.40
N ILE A 28 -9.76 5.29 -6.81
CA ILE A 28 -8.71 4.60 -7.56
C ILE A 28 -9.23 3.29 -8.15
N VAL A 29 -10.01 2.53 -7.38
CA VAL A 29 -10.65 1.29 -7.85
C VAL A 29 -11.63 1.59 -8.98
N GLU A 30 -12.43 2.64 -8.86
CA GLU A 30 -13.36 3.06 -9.91
C GLU A 30 -12.62 3.45 -11.20
N ILE A 31 -11.52 4.22 -11.09
CA ILE A 31 -10.68 4.61 -12.23
C ILE A 31 -10.02 3.38 -12.89
N ALA A 32 -9.61 2.40 -12.08
CA ALA A 32 -8.94 1.19 -12.56
C ALA A 32 -9.90 0.22 -13.26
N GLY A 33 -11.18 0.21 -12.85
CA GLY A 33 -12.14 -0.79 -13.29
C GLY A 33 -11.66 -2.19 -12.89
N GLU A 34 -11.44 -3.07 -13.88
CA GLU A 34 -10.96 -4.44 -13.65
C GLU A 34 -9.43 -4.55 -13.58
N LYS A 35 -8.71 -3.42 -13.75
CA LYS A 35 -7.23 -3.43 -13.79
C LYS A 35 -6.65 -3.48 -12.38
N PRO A 36 -5.48 -4.12 -12.18
CA PRO A 36 -4.79 -4.13 -10.90
C PRO A 36 -4.48 -2.72 -10.40
N VAL A 37 -4.60 -2.52 -9.09
CA VAL A 37 -4.27 -1.28 -8.39
C VAL A 37 -3.16 -1.50 -7.38
N GLY A 38 -2.30 -0.50 -7.19
CA GLY A 38 -1.21 -0.56 -6.23
C GLY A 38 -0.96 0.75 -5.52
N ILE A 39 -0.36 0.64 -4.33
CA ILE A 39 0.19 1.78 -3.60
C ILE A 39 1.56 2.05 -4.22
N GLY A 40 1.58 3.00 -5.16
CA GLY A 40 2.73 3.34 -6.00
C GLY A 40 3.93 3.78 -5.17
N GLU A 41 3.67 4.58 -4.14
CA GLU A 41 4.62 5.00 -3.13
C GLU A 41 3.91 5.22 -1.79
N CYS A 42 4.59 4.97 -0.66
CA CYS A 42 4.12 5.41 0.65
C CYS A 42 5.27 5.67 1.64
N SER A 43 5.03 6.56 2.61
CA SER A 43 5.94 6.75 3.75
C SER A 43 5.52 5.98 5.00
N ILE A 44 4.21 5.79 5.18
CA ILE A 44 3.62 4.93 6.22
C ILE A 44 3.22 3.64 5.53
N LEU A 45 3.51 2.47 6.11
CA LEU A 45 3.13 1.19 5.54
C LEU A 45 1.63 0.92 5.75
N PRO A 46 0.95 0.20 4.83
CA PRO A 46 -0.43 -0.20 5.06
C PRO A 46 -0.46 -1.24 6.18
N SER A 47 -1.30 -1.05 7.19
CA SER A 47 -1.49 -2.05 8.23
C SER A 47 -2.27 -3.26 7.68
N PRO A 48 -2.18 -4.43 8.33
CA PRO A 48 -3.02 -5.58 7.98
C PRO A 48 -4.52 -5.25 7.92
N GLU A 49 -5.02 -4.45 8.87
CA GLU A 49 -6.40 -3.97 8.92
C GLU A 49 -6.77 -3.16 7.66
N ILE A 50 -5.89 -2.23 7.23
CA ILE A 50 -6.10 -1.46 6.00
C ILE A 50 -6.17 -2.39 4.79
N LEU A 51 -5.29 -3.39 4.69
CA LEU A 51 -5.28 -4.33 3.57
C LEU A 51 -6.53 -5.23 3.57
N GLU A 52 -7.11 -5.51 4.73
CA GLU A 52 -8.37 -6.25 4.83
C GLU A 52 -9.57 -5.41 4.42
N GLN A 53 -9.58 -4.13 4.78
CA GLN A 53 -10.61 -3.17 4.38
C GLN A 53 -10.47 -2.74 2.91
N GLN A 54 -9.26 -2.80 2.34
CA GLN A 54 -8.91 -2.36 0.99
C GLN A 54 -8.24 -3.50 0.20
N PRO A 55 -8.97 -4.59 -0.10
CA PRO A 55 -8.38 -5.85 -0.55
C PRO A 55 -7.84 -5.85 -1.98
N LEU A 56 -8.09 -4.81 -2.79
CA LEU A 56 -7.65 -4.76 -4.19
C LEU A 56 -6.21 -4.26 -4.38
N TRP A 57 -5.55 -3.80 -3.31
CA TRP A 57 -4.13 -3.44 -3.39
C TRP A 57 -3.28 -4.67 -3.74
N THR A 58 -2.63 -4.61 -4.91
CA THR A 58 -1.82 -5.70 -5.46
C THR A 58 -0.36 -5.59 -5.03
N TRP A 59 0.15 -4.37 -4.82
CA TRP A 59 1.48 -4.12 -4.28
C TRP A 59 1.51 -2.82 -3.45
N PHE A 60 2.59 -2.65 -2.69
CA PHE A 60 2.96 -1.38 -2.08
C PHE A 60 4.48 -1.16 -2.18
N LEU A 61 4.90 0.11 -2.25
CA LEU A 61 6.32 0.48 -2.29
C LEU A 61 6.60 1.54 -1.23
N ALA A 62 7.37 1.19 -0.21
CA ALA A 62 7.86 2.18 0.74
C ALA A 62 8.90 3.08 0.08
N TRP A 63 8.78 4.40 0.26
CA TRP A 63 9.68 5.36 -0.37
C TRP A 63 11.05 5.40 0.31
N GLY A 64 12.04 4.73 -0.29
CA GLY A 64 13.44 4.77 0.12
C GLY A 64 13.63 4.58 1.63
N GLY A 65 14.36 5.51 2.26
CA GLY A 65 14.60 5.48 3.71
C GLY A 65 13.39 5.82 4.59
N MET A 66 12.24 6.21 4.02
CA MET A 66 11.05 6.52 4.81
C MET A 66 10.41 5.29 5.46
N ILE A 67 10.74 4.07 5.00
CA ILE A 67 10.32 2.84 5.67
C ILE A 67 10.67 2.86 7.17
N PHE A 68 11.83 3.45 7.54
CA PHE A 68 12.30 3.54 8.92
C PHE A 68 11.58 4.60 9.78
N ARG A 69 10.58 5.29 9.22
CA ARG A 69 9.64 6.12 10.00
C ARG A 69 8.50 5.31 10.61
N ASN A 70 8.32 4.07 10.15
CA ASN A 70 7.36 3.14 10.73
C ASN A 70 8.01 2.44 11.93
N GLU A 71 7.19 2.02 12.88
CA GLU A 71 7.69 1.24 14.01
C GLU A 71 8.28 -0.08 13.52
N LYS A 72 9.43 -0.47 14.08
CA LYS A 72 10.14 -1.69 13.66
C LYS A 72 9.24 -2.92 13.74
N GLU A 73 8.44 -3.01 14.80
CA GLU A 73 7.55 -4.13 15.03
C GLU A 73 6.43 -4.19 13.99
N ASP A 74 5.88 -3.04 13.57
CA ASP A 74 4.88 -2.97 12.51
C ASP A 74 5.43 -3.42 11.16
N ILE A 75 6.67 -3.02 10.84
CA ILE A 75 7.36 -3.50 9.63
C ILE A 75 7.50 -5.03 9.66
N ILE A 76 7.99 -5.58 10.77
CA ILE A 76 8.17 -7.03 10.93
C ILE A 76 6.84 -7.77 10.81
N ASN A 77 5.80 -7.28 11.49
CA ASN A 77 4.49 -7.92 11.49
C ASN A 77 3.81 -7.86 10.12
N LEU A 78 3.95 -6.75 9.39
CA LEU A 78 3.46 -6.64 8.02
C LEU A 78 4.15 -7.66 7.10
N TYR A 79 5.49 -7.71 7.12
CA TYR A 79 6.24 -8.60 6.23
C TYR A 79 6.14 -10.08 6.61
N LYS A 80 5.74 -10.41 7.85
CA LYS A 80 5.39 -11.77 8.29
C LYS A 80 3.95 -12.17 7.99
N ASN A 81 3.08 -11.23 7.61
CA ASN A 81 1.69 -11.53 7.34
C ASN A 81 1.59 -12.48 6.13
N PRO A 82 0.87 -13.63 6.22
CA PRO A 82 0.82 -14.63 5.15
C PRO A 82 0.21 -14.11 3.83
N LYS A 83 -0.55 -13.01 3.88
CA LYS A 83 -1.09 -12.33 2.69
C LYS A 83 -0.03 -11.49 1.96
N ILE A 84 1.07 -11.11 2.62
CA ILE A 84 2.17 -10.37 2.00
C ILE A 84 3.15 -11.35 1.36
N LYS A 85 3.46 -11.13 0.09
CA LYS A 85 4.45 -11.92 -0.64
C LYS A 85 5.76 -11.17 -0.67
N THR A 86 6.76 -11.74 -0.01
CA THR A 86 8.14 -11.27 0.00
C THR A 86 8.97 -12.09 -0.98
N PHE A 87 10.11 -11.54 -1.39
CA PHE A 87 11.09 -12.34 -2.09
C PHE A 87 11.85 -13.18 -1.06
N ASP A 88 11.61 -14.49 -1.05
CA ASP A 88 12.35 -15.41 -0.21
C ASP A 88 13.66 -15.79 -0.92
N THR A 89 14.80 -15.44 -0.32
CA THR A 89 16.13 -15.70 -0.88
C THR A 89 16.65 -17.10 -0.57
N GLU A 90 15.94 -17.89 0.24
CA GLU A 90 16.33 -19.25 0.59
C GLU A 90 15.69 -20.24 -0.41
N LYS A 91 16.49 -20.62 -1.40
CA LYS A 91 16.35 -21.87 -2.16
C LYS A 91 17.53 -22.77 -1.85
#